data_AF-A0A9E3BJ28-F1
#
_entry.id   AF-A0A9E3BJ28-F1
#
_cell.length_a   1.000
_cell.length_b   1.000
_cell.length_c   1.000
_cell.angle_alpha   90.00
_cell.angle_beta   90.00
_cell.angle_gamma   90.00
#
_symmetry.space_group_name_H-M   'P 1'
#
loop_
_entity.id
_entity.type
_entity.pdbx_description
1 polymer ?
#
loop_
_entity_poly.entity_id
_entity_poly.type
_entity_poly.pdbx_seq_one_letter_code
_entity_poly.pdbx_strand_id
1 'polypeptide(L)' 'MQSLEEVRHALHARLGATDVPKLVNTRVFLRTGVNLSDIRGDQNADPALVARVVGALHDFGYPLS' A
#
# COMPACT_ATOMS: atom_id res chain seq x y z
N MET A 1 10.61 -8.21 -7.65
CA MET A 1 9.78 -8.92 -6.66
C MET A 1 9.22 -7.82 -5.78
N GLN A 2 7.94 -7.49 -5.91
CA GLN A 2 7.39 -6.31 -5.23
C GLN A 2 7.31 -6.53 -3.71
N SER A 3 7.77 -5.57 -2.91
CA SER A 3 7.58 -5.53 -1.45
C SER A 3 6.53 -4.50 -1.03
N LEU A 4 6.03 -4.59 0.20
CA LEU A 4 5.10 -3.57 0.73
C LEU A 4 5.77 -2.20 0.86
N GLU A 5 7.07 -2.15 1.13
CA GLU A 5 7.83 -0.90 1.15
C GLU A 5 7.91 -0.27 -0.25
N GLU A 6 8.15 -1.06 -1.29
CA GLU A 6 8.14 -0.58 -2.67
C GLU A 6 6.75 -0.04 -3.05
N VAL A 7 5.68 -0.74 -2.64
CA VAL A 7 4.29 -0.28 -2.79
C VAL A 7 4.06 1.05 -2.07
N ARG A 8 4.52 1.20 -0.82
CA ARG A 8 4.44 2.46 -0.07
C ARG A 8 5.18 3.59 -0.79
N HIS A 9 6.40 3.33 -1.27
CA HIS A 9 7.19 4.32 -2.00
C HIS A 9 6.51 4.75 -3.30
N ALA A 10 5.99 3.82 -4.08
CA ALA A 10 5.25 4.11 -5.31
C ALA A 10 3.95 4.89 -5.04
N LEU A 11 3.23 4.53 -3.97
CA LEU A 11 2.04 5.25 -3.55
C LEU A 11 2.35 6.69 -3.14
N HIS A 12 3.40 6.90 -2.35
CA HIS A 12 3.83 8.24 -1.95
C HIS A 12 4.27 9.09 -3.15
N ALA A 13 5.03 8.50 -4.09
CA ALA A 13 5.42 9.19 -5.32
C ALA A 13 4.21 9.62 -6.17
N ARG A 14 3.15 8.79 -6.20
CA ARG A 14 1.91 9.08 -6.93
C ARG A 14 1.05 10.16 -6.27
N LEU A 15 0.95 10.16 -4.94
CA LEU A 15 0.06 11.05 -4.19
C LEU A 15 0.68 12.40 -3.82
N GLY A 16 2.01 12.49 -3.79
CA GLY A 16 2.73 13.68 -3.34
C GLY A 16 2.57 13.96 -1.83
N ALA A 17 3.07 15.11 -1.39
CA ALA A 17 3.15 15.52 0.02
C ALA A 17 1.86 16.22 0.51
N THR A 18 0.71 15.57 0.35
CA THR A 18 -0.58 16.05 0.90
C THR A 18 -1.05 15.15 2.05
N ASP A 19 -2.21 15.42 2.68
CA ASP A 19 -2.80 14.50 3.66
C ASP A 19 -3.49 13.26 3.01
N VAL A 20 -3.55 13.20 1.69
CA VAL A 20 -4.13 12.09 0.91
C VAL A 20 -3.52 10.72 1.25
N PRO A 21 -2.20 10.56 1.47
CA PRO A 21 -1.59 9.28 1.85
C PRO A 21 -2.16 8.70 3.15
N LYS A 22 -2.54 9.52 4.15
CA LYS A 22 -3.15 9.03 5.40
C LYS A 22 -4.52 8.39 5.14
N LEU A 23 -5.34 9.05 4.32
CA LEU A 23 -6.68 8.54 3.96
C LEU A 23 -6.59 7.25 3.16
N VAL A 24 -5.66 7.18 2.20
CA VAL A 24 -5.45 5.96 1.42
C VAL A 24 -4.92 4.82 2.30
N ASN A 25 -3.97 5.10 3.20
CA ASN A 25 -3.47 4.11 4.14
C ASN A 25 -4.58 3.53 5.03
N THR A 26 -5.47 4.37 5.56
CA THR A 26 -6.64 3.90 6.34
C THR A 26 -7.53 2.96 5.52
N ARG A 27 -7.81 3.29 4.26
CA ARG A 27 -8.63 2.44 3.39
C ARG A 27 -7.95 1.11 3.07
N VAL A 28 -6.64 1.12 2.83
CA VAL A 28 -5.84 -0.09 2.62
C VAL A 28 -5.87 -0.97 3.87
N PHE A 29 -5.66 -0.38 5.05
CA PHE A 29 -5.68 -1.11 6.31
C PHE A 29 -7.04 -1.77 6.56
N LEU A 30 -8.14 -1.04 6.39
CA LEU A 30 -9.49 -1.58 6.56
C LEU A 30 -9.81 -2.72 5.57
N ARG A 31 -9.25 -2.68 4.36
CA ARG A 31 -9.50 -3.68 3.32
C ARG A 31 -8.60 -4.91 3.42
N THR A 32 -7.36 -4.73 3.85
CA THR A 32 -6.30 -5.74 3.70
C THR A 32 -5.69 -6.20 5.03
N GLY A 33 -5.89 -5.42 6.10
CA GLY A 33 -5.23 -5.60 7.40
C GLY A 33 -3.78 -5.07 7.45
N VAL A 34 -3.28 -4.50 6.35
CA VAL A 34 -1.90 -4.00 6.24
C VAL A 34 -1.86 -2.49 6.48
N ASN A 35 -1.01 -2.06 7.41
CA ASN A 35 -0.70 -0.64 7.61
C ASN A 35 0.57 -0.29 6.84
N LEU A 36 0.45 0.49 5.75
CA LEU A 36 1.60 0.89 4.94
C LEU A 36 2.49 1.92 5.63
N SER A 37 2.00 2.59 6.67
CA SER A 37 2.83 3.47 7.51
C SER A 37 3.67 2.70 8.54
N ASP A 38 3.32 1.45 8.83
CA ASP A 38 3.96 0.60 9.85
C ASP A 38 3.99 -0.86 9.36
N ILE A 39 4.83 -1.10 8.36
CA ILE A 39 4.98 -2.40 7.72
C ILE A 39 5.82 -3.30 8.62
N ARG A 40 5.28 -4.44 9.02
CA ARG A 40 6.04 -5.43 9.78
C ARG A 40 6.97 -6.23 8.87
N GLY A 41 8.12 -6.65 9.40
CA GLY A 41 9.15 -7.34 8.62
C GLY A 41 8.68 -8.66 7.99
N ASP A 42 7.81 -9.40 8.67
CA ASP A 42 7.17 -10.63 8.20
C ASP A 42 6.15 -10.39 7.08
N GLN A 43 5.55 -9.20 7.02
CA GLN A 43 4.58 -8.83 5.99
C GLN A 43 5.25 -8.30 4.72
N ASN A 44 6.41 -7.63 4.85
CA ASN A 44 7.02 -6.87 3.76
C ASN A 44 7.32 -7.73 2.52
N ALA A 45 7.73 -8.98 2.75
CA ALA A 45 8.08 -9.93 1.70
C ALA A 45 6.99 -10.99 1.42
N ASP A 46 5.82 -10.91 2.06
CA ASP A 46 4.73 -11.85 1.81
C ASP A 46 4.06 -11.51 0.46
N PRO A 47 4.24 -12.35 -0.58
CA PRO A 47 3.72 -12.06 -1.92
C PRO A 47 2.19 -12.02 -1.96
N ALA A 48 1.50 -12.75 -1.08
CA ALA A 48 0.03 -12.76 -1.04
C ALA A 48 -0.51 -11.45 -0.45
N LEU A 49 0.15 -10.91 0.57
CA LEU A 49 -0.19 -9.59 1.14
C LEU A 49 0.11 -8.47 0.15
N VAL A 50 1.26 -8.51 -0.51
CA VAL A 50 1.62 -7.52 -1.55
C VAL A 50 0.57 -7.49 -2.65
N ALA A 51 0.22 -8.65 -3.21
CA ALA A 51 -0.81 -8.74 -4.26
C ALA A 51 -2.16 -8.19 -3.80
N ARG A 52 -2.57 -8.47 -2.55
CA ARG A 52 -3.81 -7.96 -1.96
C ARG A 52 -3.82 -6.44 -1.82
N VAL A 53 -2.71 -5.86 -1.37
CA VAL A 53 -2.56 -4.40 -1.25
C VAL A 53 -2.58 -3.73 -2.61
N VAL A 54 -1.82 -4.25 -3.58
CA VAL A 54 -1.80 -3.71 -4.95
C VAL A 54 -3.20 -3.76 -5.58
N GLY A 55 -3.93 -4.87 -5.42
CA GLY A 55 -5.32 -4.99 -5.88
C GLY A 55 -6.25 -3.96 -5.21
N ALA A 56 -6.16 -3.80 -3.89
CA ALA A 56 -6.95 -2.80 -3.17
C ALA A 56 -6.65 -1.37 -3.64
N LEU A 57 -5.37 -1.03 -3.88
CA LEU A 57 -4.97 0.27 -4.40
C LEU A 57 -5.51 0.51 -5.82
N HIS A 58 -5.46 -0.51 -6.68
CA HIS A 58 -6.08 -0.47 -8.01
C HIS A 58 -7.59 -0.18 -7.92
N ASP A 59 -8.32 -0.91 -7.08
CA ASP A 59 -9.76 -0.72 -6.86
C ASP A 59 -10.11 0.68 -6.31
N PHE A 60 -9.18 1.30 -5.57
CA PHE A 60 -9.35 2.66 -5.05
C PHE A 60 -9.02 3.75 -6.07
N GLY A 61 -8.58 3.41 -7.28
CA GLY A 61 -8.17 4.37 -8.32
C GLY A 61 -6.70 4.78 -8.25
N TYR A 62 -5.87 4.03 -7.52
CA TYR A 62 -4.43 4.21 -7.41
C TYR A 62 -3.67 3.01 -8.00
N PRO A 63 -3.78 2.75 -9.31
CA PRO A 63 -3.01 1.67 -9.92
C PRO A 63 -1.51 1.96 -9.77
N LEU A 64 -0.78 1.00 -9.21
CA LEU A 64 0.67 0.98 -9.14
C LEU A 64 1.18 -0.03 -10.16
N SER A 65 2.10 0.40 -11.02
CA SER A 65 2.67 -0.38 -12.14
C SER A 65 3.91 -1.14 -11.71
#